data_AF-A0A1R0X916-F1
#
_entry.id   AF-A0A1R0X916-F1
#
_cell.length_a   1.000
_cell.length_b   1.000
_cell.length_c   1.000
_cell.angle_alpha   90.00
_cell.angle_beta   90.00
_cell.angle_gamma   90.00
#
_symmetry.space_group_name_H-M   'P 1'
#
loop_
_entity.id
_entity.type
_entity.pdbx_description
1 polymer ?
#
loop_
_entity_poly.entity_id
_entity_poly.type
_entity_poly.pdbx_seq_one_letter_code
_entity_poly.pdbx_strand_id
1 'polypeptide(L)'
;MSKGFKAFDKGLVCRGFQYEEGKTFEMEGRIEPCDRGFHFCENPLDVLEYYPLINRDGEVTEFAEVEAVGDLKTDGNKSVTNKLRIGAKLGLPGFIKASVDFFWEKCSSSPTESDSGFNAQLASSGDSARLASSGFNARLASSGDSARLASSGDSARLASSGDSAQLASSGDSARLDLKGSDSVGAAIGSGMNQIRGLVGCWITLAEWVWIDDKLTPLCVKTAQIDGEIIKADTWYTLQDGQFVEVE
;
A
#
# COMPACT_ATOMS: atom_id res chain seq x y z
N MET A 1 -7.44 2.95 -26.75
CA MET A 1 -8.53 2.38 -25.95
C MET A 1 -8.09 2.45 -24.50
N SER A 2 -8.90 3.05 -23.62
CA SER A 2 -8.59 3.20 -22.18
C SER A 2 -9.50 2.25 -21.40
N LYS A 3 -8.92 1.46 -20.51
CA LYS A 3 -9.67 0.52 -19.65
C LYS A 3 -9.99 1.19 -18.32
N GLY A 4 -11.07 0.74 -17.69
CA GLY A 4 -11.39 1.16 -16.33
C GLY A 4 -12.60 0.43 -15.79
N PHE A 5 -13.27 1.06 -14.83
CA PHE A 5 -14.34 0.48 -14.03
C PHE A 5 -15.50 1.45 -13.93
N LYS A 6 -16.70 0.89 -13.93
CA LYS A 6 -17.93 1.65 -13.77
C LYS A 6 -18.82 1.00 -12.73
N ALA A 7 -19.38 1.83 -11.85
CA ALA A 7 -20.42 1.45 -10.91
C ALA A 7 -21.80 1.81 -11.45
N PHE A 8 -22.80 1.06 -11.00
CA PHE A 8 -24.19 1.15 -11.43
C PHE A 8 -25.14 0.93 -10.24
N ASP A 9 -26.32 1.50 -10.36
CA ASP A 9 -27.49 1.03 -9.63
C ASP A 9 -27.83 -0.40 -10.08
N LYS A 10 -28.64 -1.08 -9.26
CA LYS A 10 -29.08 -2.46 -9.49
C LYS A 10 -29.60 -2.67 -10.91
N GLY A 11 -29.09 -3.72 -11.56
CA GLY A 11 -29.46 -4.06 -12.93
C GLY A 11 -28.66 -3.28 -13.99
N LEU A 12 -27.43 -2.84 -13.69
CA LEU A 12 -26.57 -2.06 -14.60
C LEU A 12 -27.23 -0.76 -15.09
N VAL A 13 -27.87 -0.02 -14.18
CA VAL A 13 -28.47 1.29 -14.47
C VAL A 13 -27.58 2.42 -13.98
N CYS A 14 -27.40 3.48 -14.77
CA CYS A 14 -26.71 4.69 -14.30
C CYS A 14 -27.46 5.92 -14.80
N ARG A 15 -27.97 6.73 -13.86
CA ARG A 15 -28.78 7.94 -14.15
C ARG A 15 -29.96 7.66 -15.10
N GLY A 16 -30.63 6.52 -14.95
CA GLY A 16 -31.77 6.10 -15.77
C GLY A 16 -31.42 5.54 -17.15
N PHE A 17 -30.14 5.48 -17.52
CA PHE A 17 -29.69 4.77 -18.72
C PHE A 17 -29.37 3.32 -18.40
N GLN A 18 -29.93 2.41 -19.20
CA GLN A 18 -29.76 0.96 -19.06
C GLN A 18 -28.52 0.49 -19.82
N TYR A 19 -27.61 -0.20 -19.14
CA TYR A 19 -26.45 -0.85 -19.74
C TYR A 19 -26.62 -2.37 -19.76
N GLU A 20 -25.76 -3.04 -20.52
CA GLU A 20 -25.75 -4.50 -20.62
C GLU A 20 -24.31 -4.97 -20.80
N GLU A 21 -23.96 -6.03 -20.08
CA GLU A 21 -22.66 -6.69 -20.15
C GLU A 21 -22.33 -7.12 -21.59
N GLY A 22 -21.10 -6.84 -22.02
CA GLY A 22 -20.60 -7.17 -23.35
C GLY A 22 -21.02 -6.21 -24.48
N LYS A 23 -21.94 -5.26 -24.23
CA LYS A 23 -22.42 -4.30 -25.23
C LYS A 23 -21.59 -3.02 -25.28
N THR A 24 -21.63 -2.36 -26.44
CA THR A 24 -21.04 -1.04 -26.68
C THR A 24 -22.13 -0.01 -26.85
N PHE A 25 -21.98 1.12 -26.17
CA PHE A 25 -22.92 2.24 -26.20
C PHE A 25 -22.22 3.46 -26.78
N GLU A 26 -22.92 4.22 -27.61
CA GLU A 26 -22.40 5.39 -28.31
C GLU A 26 -23.40 6.54 -28.21
N MET A 27 -22.90 7.77 -28.10
CA MET A 27 -23.70 8.97 -28.18
C MET A 27 -23.08 10.00 -29.12
N GLU A 28 -23.94 10.71 -29.84
CA GLU A 28 -23.50 11.82 -30.69
C GLU A 28 -23.31 13.11 -29.87
N GLY A 29 -22.44 13.99 -30.37
CA GLY A 29 -22.16 15.30 -29.79
C GLY A 29 -20.92 15.36 -28.90
N ARG A 30 -20.63 16.57 -28.38
CA ARG A 30 -19.42 16.83 -27.59
C ARG A 30 -19.55 16.23 -26.18
N ILE A 31 -18.46 15.59 -25.72
CA ILE A 31 -18.33 15.15 -24.34
C ILE A 31 -17.90 16.31 -23.42
N GLU A 32 -18.53 16.37 -22.26
CA GLU A 32 -18.28 17.36 -21.22
C GLU A 32 -18.07 16.61 -19.89
N PRO A 33 -16.88 16.74 -19.26
CA PRO A 33 -16.64 16.19 -17.94
C PRO A 33 -17.77 16.57 -16.99
N CYS A 34 -18.21 15.62 -16.17
CA CYS A 34 -19.33 15.76 -15.23
C CYS A 34 -20.75 15.97 -15.82
N ASP A 35 -20.87 16.56 -17.01
CA ASP A 35 -22.17 16.94 -17.58
C ASP A 35 -22.68 15.97 -18.64
N ARG A 36 -21.85 15.55 -19.61
CA ARG A 36 -22.30 14.77 -20.77
C ARG A 36 -21.28 13.73 -21.24
N GLY A 37 -21.70 12.48 -21.22
CA GLY A 37 -20.94 11.34 -21.71
C GLY A 37 -21.12 10.10 -20.81
N PHE A 38 -20.45 9.02 -21.18
CA PHE A 38 -20.38 7.82 -20.36
C PHE A 38 -19.19 7.92 -19.42
N HIS A 39 -19.48 8.10 -18.12
CA HIS A 39 -18.44 8.24 -17.09
C HIS A 39 -17.98 6.89 -16.54
N PHE A 40 -16.68 6.78 -16.27
CA PHE A 40 -16.02 5.65 -15.64
C PHE A 40 -14.74 6.12 -14.92
N CYS A 41 -14.13 5.26 -14.10
CA CYS A 41 -12.87 5.57 -13.40
C CYS A 41 -11.78 4.58 -13.82
N GLU A 42 -10.52 5.00 -13.85
CA GLU A 42 -9.41 4.08 -14.14
C GLU A 42 -9.10 3.19 -12.91
N ASN A 43 -9.03 3.79 -11.72
CA ASN A 43 -8.93 3.09 -10.45
C ASN A 43 -10.33 2.57 -10.03
N PRO A 44 -10.48 1.27 -9.74
CA PRO A 44 -11.73 0.71 -9.23
C PRO A 44 -12.29 1.45 -8.02
N LEU A 45 -11.45 1.87 -7.06
CA LEU A 45 -11.95 2.47 -5.82
C LEU A 45 -12.53 3.88 -6.01
N ASP A 46 -12.13 4.61 -7.04
CA ASP A 46 -12.64 5.95 -7.31
C ASP A 46 -14.14 5.94 -7.67
N VAL A 47 -14.67 4.80 -8.14
CA VAL A 47 -16.11 4.66 -8.39
C VAL A 47 -16.92 4.82 -7.10
N LEU A 48 -16.31 4.57 -5.93
CA LEU A 48 -16.97 4.61 -4.63
C LEU A 48 -17.30 6.04 -4.16
N GLU A 49 -16.66 7.05 -4.75
CA GLU A 49 -17.02 8.46 -4.53
C GLU A 49 -18.38 8.80 -5.14
N TYR A 50 -18.81 8.03 -6.15
CA TYR A 50 -20.04 8.26 -6.91
C TYR A 50 -21.14 7.27 -6.54
N TYR A 51 -20.78 6.04 -6.18
CA TYR A 51 -21.69 4.99 -5.73
C TYR A 51 -21.13 4.35 -4.47
N PRO A 52 -21.79 4.47 -3.31
CA PRO A 52 -21.30 3.83 -2.09
C PRO A 52 -21.22 2.31 -2.30
N LEU A 53 -20.28 1.65 -1.63
CA LEU A 53 -20.11 0.19 -1.74
C LEU A 53 -21.39 -0.58 -1.41
N ILE A 54 -22.10 -0.09 -0.38
CA ILE A 54 -23.42 -0.55 0.03
C ILE A 54 -24.40 0.60 -0.20
N ASN A 55 -25.44 0.34 -0.99
CA ASN A 55 -26.48 1.34 -1.28
C ASN A 55 -27.43 1.53 -0.09
N ARG A 56 -28.40 2.44 -0.23
CA ARG A 56 -29.36 2.77 0.85
C ARG A 56 -30.26 1.60 1.25
N ASP A 57 -30.43 0.62 0.38
CA ASP A 57 -31.25 -0.56 0.61
C ASP A 57 -30.42 -1.72 1.23
N GLY A 58 -29.13 -1.50 1.51
CA GLY A 58 -28.23 -2.50 2.09
C GLY A 58 -27.65 -3.48 1.07
N GLU A 59 -27.82 -3.22 -0.23
CA GLU A 59 -27.31 -4.07 -1.31
C GLU A 59 -25.95 -3.57 -1.81
N VAL A 60 -25.10 -4.49 -2.27
CA VAL A 60 -23.80 -4.15 -2.85
C VAL A 60 -24.02 -3.48 -4.22
N THR A 61 -23.38 -2.34 -4.44
CA THR A 61 -23.36 -1.67 -5.75
C THR A 61 -22.85 -2.60 -6.85
N GLU A 62 -23.38 -2.48 -8.07
CA GLU A 62 -22.93 -3.30 -9.19
C GLU A 62 -21.75 -2.65 -9.89
N PHE A 63 -20.72 -3.44 -10.20
CA PHE A 63 -19.51 -2.97 -10.87
C PHE A 63 -19.31 -3.72 -12.19
N ALA A 64 -18.70 -3.08 -13.17
CA ALA A 64 -18.21 -3.74 -14.38
C ALA A 64 -16.89 -3.14 -14.83
N GLU A 65 -16.07 -3.97 -15.47
CA GLU A 65 -14.98 -3.48 -16.31
C GLU A 65 -15.56 -2.73 -17.50
N VAL A 66 -14.84 -1.72 -17.98
CA VAL A 66 -15.24 -0.96 -19.16
C VAL A 66 -14.05 -0.63 -20.04
N GLU A 67 -14.34 -0.40 -21.31
CA GLU A 67 -13.36 0.04 -22.30
C GLU A 67 -13.89 1.26 -23.05
N ALA A 68 -13.20 2.38 -22.93
CA ALA A 68 -13.45 3.58 -23.71
C ALA A 68 -12.81 3.41 -25.10
N VAL A 69 -13.67 3.40 -26.12
CA VAL A 69 -13.31 3.18 -27.52
C VAL A 69 -13.61 4.39 -28.43
N GLY A 70 -14.11 5.48 -27.84
CA GLY A 70 -14.37 6.75 -28.53
C GLY A 70 -13.48 7.89 -28.02
N ASP A 71 -13.96 9.12 -28.18
CA ASP A 71 -13.34 10.32 -27.64
C ASP A 71 -13.28 10.22 -26.11
N LEU A 72 -12.19 10.70 -25.51
CA LEU A 72 -11.93 10.58 -24.08
C LEU A 72 -11.54 11.93 -23.50
N LYS A 73 -12.10 12.26 -22.35
CA LYS A 73 -11.60 13.32 -21.47
C LYS A 73 -11.53 12.80 -20.04
N THR A 74 -10.55 13.28 -19.29
CA THR A 74 -10.34 12.94 -17.88
C THR A 74 -10.32 14.22 -17.07
N ASP A 75 -11.01 14.20 -15.93
CA ASP A 75 -11.07 15.29 -14.96
C ASP A 75 -10.95 14.69 -13.55
N GLY A 76 -9.83 14.94 -12.89
CA GLY A 76 -9.47 14.28 -11.63
C GLY A 76 -9.43 12.75 -11.76
N ASN A 77 -10.21 12.08 -10.92
CA ASN A 77 -10.29 10.62 -10.81
C ASN A 77 -11.29 9.97 -11.78
N LYS A 78 -11.97 10.76 -12.62
CA LYS A 78 -13.04 10.31 -13.48
C LYS A 78 -12.75 10.62 -14.95
N SER A 79 -13.07 9.66 -15.79
CA SER A 79 -13.03 9.77 -17.24
C SER A 79 -14.43 9.79 -17.84
N VAL A 80 -14.58 10.44 -18.98
CA VAL A 80 -15.81 10.52 -19.77
C VAL A 80 -15.53 10.19 -21.23
N THR A 81 -16.38 9.39 -21.85
CA THR A 81 -16.29 9.05 -23.28
C THR A 81 -17.64 9.11 -23.99
N ASN A 82 -17.64 9.32 -25.31
CA ASN A 82 -18.84 9.20 -26.14
C ASN A 82 -19.12 7.75 -26.56
N LYS A 83 -18.17 6.83 -26.39
CA LYS A 83 -18.32 5.42 -26.79
C LYS A 83 -17.68 4.48 -25.78
N LEU A 84 -18.52 3.76 -25.04
CA LEU A 84 -18.10 2.89 -23.93
C LEU A 84 -18.58 1.47 -24.18
N ARG A 85 -17.65 0.51 -24.12
CA ARG A 85 -17.96 -0.92 -24.06
C ARG A 85 -18.02 -1.36 -22.61
N ILE A 86 -19.10 -2.04 -22.24
CA ILE A 86 -19.23 -2.70 -20.94
C ILE A 86 -18.60 -4.08 -21.05
N GLY A 87 -17.58 -4.32 -20.24
CA GLY A 87 -16.90 -5.60 -20.08
C GLY A 87 -17.61 -6.49 -19.07
N ALA A 88 -16.83 -7.33 -18.39
CA ALA A 88 -17.37 -8.29 -17.44
C ALA A 88 -17.97 -7.60 -16.20
N LYS A 89 -19.12 -8.08 -15.74
CA LYS A 89 -19.68 -7.69 -14.45
C LYS A 89 -18.84 -8.26 -13.32
N LEU A 90 -18.54 -7.43 -12.33
CA LEU A 90 -17.75 -7.79 -11.17
C LEU A 90 -18.66 -7.94 -9.94
N GLY A 91 -18.63 -9.12 -9.33
CA GLY A 91 -19.10 -9.28 -7.95
C GLY A 91 -18.11 -8.66 -6.96
N LEU A 92 -18.48 -8.54 -5.69
CA LEU A 92 -17.63 -7.95 -4.64
C LEU A 92 -16.20 -8.55 -4.60
N PRO A 93 -16.00 -9.89 -4.66
CA PRO A 93 -14.64 -10.45 -4.72
C PRO A 93 -13.87 -10.02 -5.98
N GLY A 94 -14.55 -9.92 -7.12
CA GLY A 94 -13.95 -9.47 -8.39
C GLY A 94 -13.54 -7.99 -8.34
N PHE A 95 -14.38 -7.14 -7.74
CA PHE A 95 -14.07 -5.73 -7.53
C PHE A 95 -12.89 -5.52 -6.58
N ILE A 96 -12.83 -6.27 -5.47
CA ILE A 96 -11.70 -6.24 -4.53
C ILE A 96 -10.41 -6.67 -5.24
N LYS A 97 -10.46 -7.78 -6.00
CA LYS A 97 -9.31 -8.26 -6.79
C LYS A 97 -8.84 -7.20 -7.78
N ALA A 98 -9.76 -6.60 -8.54
CA ALA A 98 -9.43 -5.55 -9.50
C ALA A 98 -8.77 -4.34 -8.83
N SER A 99 -9.25 -3.95 -7.63
CA SER A 99 -8.66 -2.87 -6.84
C SER A 99 -7.21 -3.19 -6.45
N VAL A 100 -6.98 -4.40 -5.91
CA VAL A 100 -5.65 -4.85 -5.53
C VAL A 100 -4.71 -4.94 -6.74
N ASP A 101 -5.17 -5.51 -7.85
CA ASP A 101 -4.37 -5.64 -9.08
C ASP A 101 -3.99 -4.26 -9.64
N PHE A 102 -4.92 -3.29 -9.64
CA PHE A 102 -4.67 -1.93 -10.08
C PHE A 102 -3.54 -1.27 -9.28
N PHE A 103 -3.63 -1.31 -7.94
CA PHE A 103 -2.57 -0.77 -7.09
C PHE A 103 -1.27 -1.55 -7.24
N TRP A 104 -1.32 -2.88 -7.33
CA TRP A 104 -0.14 -3.71 -7.53
C TRP A 104 0.58 -3.35 -8.82
N GLU A 105 -0.12 -3.16 -9.94
CA GLU A 105 0.47 -2.76 -11.23
C GLU A 105 1.13 -1.39 -11.13
N LYS A 106 0.42 -0.38 -10.62
CA LYS A 106 0.95 1.00 -10.47
C LYS A 106 2.14 1.07 -9.52
N CYS A 107 2.19 0.22 -8.49
CA CYS A 107 3.32 0.11 -7.58
C CYS A 107 4.46 -0.79 -8.10
N SER A 108 4.20 -1.69 -9.05
CA SER A 108 5.18 -2.66 -9.58
C SER A 108 5.84 -2.21 -10.89
N SER A 109 5.27 -1.23 -11.60
CA SER A 109 5.91 -0.60 -12.75
C SER A 109 7.03 0.34 -12.31
N SER A 110 8.22 0.21 -12.92
CA SER A 110 9.40 1.05 -12.70
C SER A 110 9.07 2.56 -12.74
N PRO A 111 9.68 3.39 -11.87
CA PRO A 111 9.27 4.78 -11.69
C PRO A 111 9.70 5.62 -12.88
N THR A 112 8.75 6.02 -13.74
CA THR A 112 8.98 7.06 -14.76
C THR A 112 8.42 8.43 -14.37
N GLU A 113 7.85 8.58 -13.18
CA GLU A 113 7.45 9.88 -12.64
C GLU A 113 7.86 9.92 -11.17
N SER A 114 8.65 10.93 -10.79
CA SER A 114 9.07 11.18 -9.42
C SER A 114 7.87 11.69 -8.60
N ASP A 115 7.01 10.80 -8.14
CA ASP A 115 6.19 11.11 -6.98
C ASP A 115 7.11 11.02 -5.76
N SER A 116 7.39 12.16 -5.14
CA SER A 116 8.49 12.34 -4.20
C SER A 116 8.38 11.56 -2.88
N GLY A 117 7.44 10.62 -2.76
CA GLY A 117 7.45 9.54 -1.78
C GLY A 117 7.52 9.99 -0.32
N PHE A 118 7.20 11.25 -0.02
CA PHE A 118 7.29 11.79 1.33
C PHE A 118 6.11 11.31 2.18
N ASN A 119 6.40 10.66 3.31
CA ASN A 119 5.47 10.33 4.38
C ASN A 119 4.35 9.34 4.04
N ALA A 120 4.63 8.26 3.29
CA ALA A 120 3.66 7.18 3.10
C ALA A 120 3.15 6.64 4.45
N GLN A 121 1.84 6.50 4.64
CA GLN A 121 1.23 5.94 5.86
C GLN A 121 0.39 4.73 5.48
N LEU A 122 0.79 3.54 5.93
CA LEU A 122 0.12 2.27 5.65
C LEU A 122 -0.21 1.56 6.96
N ALA A 123 -1.45 1.10 7.12
CA ALA A 123 -1.87 0.33 8.28
C ALA A 123 -2.75 -0.86 7.86
N SER A 124 -2.62 -1.99 8.56
CA SER A 124 -3.48 -3.16 8.36
C SER A 124 -3.73 -3.92 9.66
N SER A 125 -4.98 -4.33 9.90
CA SER A 125 -5.38 -5.13 11.05
C SER A 125 -5.66 -6.60 10.71
N GLY A 126 -5.40 -7.03 9.47
CA GLY A 126 -5.60 -8.41 9.06
C GLY A 126 -4.39 -9.30 9.34
N ASP A 127 -4.63 -10.55 9.70
CA ASP A 127 -3.57 -11.55 9.85
C ASP A 127 -2.86 -11.78 8.52
N SER A 128 -1.56 -12.04 8.60
CA SER A 128 -0.67 -12.21 7.44
C SER A 128 -0.62 -10.99 6.50
N ALA A 129 -0.93 -9.78 7.01
CA ALA A 129 -0.80 -8.54 6.25
C ALA A 129 0.63 -8.36 5.70
N ARG A 130 0.76 -7.81 4.49
CA ARG A 130 2.04 -7.52 3.85
C ARG A 130 2.08 -6.06 3.44
N LEU A 131 2.92 -5.26 4.09
CA LEU A 131 3.07 -3.82 3.82
C LEU A 131 4.51 -3.52 3.41
N ALA A 132 4.69 -2.69 2.38
CA ALA A 132 5.99 -2.25 1.93
C ALA A 132 5.98 -0.78 1.54
N SER A 133 7.10 -0.07 1.75
CA SER A 133 7.30 1.30 1.27
C SER A 133 8.76 1.55 0.89
N SER A 134 9.00 2.53 0.03
CA SER A 134 10.33 3.05 -0.30
C SER A 134 10.45 4.56 -0.05
N GLY A 135 9.42 5.16 0.56
CA GLY A 135 9.32 6.60 0.76
C GLY A 135 10.08 7.13 1.97
N PHE A 136 10.58 8.38 1.88
CA PHE A 136 11.18 9.10 3.00
C PHE A 136 10.14 9.33 4.11
N ASN A 137 10.48 9.04 5.37
CA ASN A 137 9.57 9.10 6.53
C ASN A 137 8.33 8.19 6.43
N ALA A 138 8.40 7.07 5.72
CA ALA A 138 7.29 6.12 5.67
C ALA A 138 6.91 5.58 7.07
N ARG A 139 5.62 5.40 7.32
CA ARG A 139 5.05 4.85 8.56
C ARG A 139 4.20 3.63 8.22
N LEU A 140 4.61 2.45 8.68
CA LEU A 140 3.91 1.19 8.44
C LEU A 140 3.51 0.59 9.79
N ALA A 141 2.25 0.21 9.93
CA ALA A 141 1.74 -0.41 11.15
C ALA A 141 0.89 -1.65 10.86
N SER A 142 1.02 -2.69 11.69
CA SER A 142 0.04 -3.79 11.68
C SER A 142 -0.32 -4.28 13.08
N SER A 143 -1.52 -4.83 13.21
CA SER A 143 -1.99 -5.49 14.43
C SER A 143 -2.40 -6.94 14.23
N GLY A 144 -2.29 -7.48 13.02
CA GLY A 144 -2.62 -8.87 12.72
C GLY A 144 -1.41 -9.78 12.90
N ASP A 145 -1.65 -11.04 13.26
CA ASP A 145 -0.59 -12.02 13.50
C ASP A 145 0.14 -12.38 12.20
N SER A 146 1.42 -12.72 12.30
CA SER A 146 2.27 -13.08 11.16
C SER A 146 2.41 -11.98 10.09
N ALA A 147 2.18 -10.71 10.45
CA ALA A 147 2.35 -9.58 9.54
C ALA A 147 3.80 -9.44 9.06
N ARG A 148 3.97 -8.95 7.82
CA ARG A 148 5.28 -8.70 7.19
C ARG A 148 5.35 -7.25 6.73
N LEU A 149 6.23 -6.47 7.34
CA LEU A 149 6.43 -5.05 7.05
C LEU A 149 7.85 -4.83 6.54
N ALA A 150 8.02 -4.12 5.42
CA ALA A 150 9.33 -3.80 4.87
C ALA A 150 9.43 -2.32 4.45
N SER A 151 10.59 -1.70 4.66
CA SER A 151 10.86 -0.37 4.08
C SER A 151 12.30 -0.23 3.59
N SER A 152 12.49 0.38 2.43
CA SER A 152 13.80 0.84 1.95
C SER A 152 13.99 2.35 2.03
N GLY A 153 12.99 3.10 2.50
CA GLY A 153 13.05 4.56 2.60
C GLY A 153 13.71 5.06 3.88
N ASP A 154 14.35 6.23 3.81
CA ASP A 154 15.06 6.82 4.95
C ASP A 154 14.07 7.30 6.03
N SER A 155 14.49 7.23 7.29
CA SER A 155 13.74 7.60 8.48
C SER A 155 12.39 6.87 8.61
N ALA A 156 12.27 5.68 8.02
CA ALA A 156 11.06 4.88 8.07
C ALA A 156 10.77 4.38 9.49
N ARG A 157 9.48 4.31 9.84
CA ARG A 157 8.98 3.81 11.13
C ARG A 157 8.04 2.64 10.88
N LEU A 158 8.41 1.46 11.38
CA LEU A 158 7.64 0.23 11.24
C LEU A 158 7.23 -0.25 12.64
N ALA A 159 5.98 -0.63 12.82
CA ALA A 159 5.50 -1.21 14.06
C ALA A 159 4.55 -2.38 13.80
N SER A 160 4.65 -3.44 14.60
CA SER A 160 3.62 -4.48 14.63
C SER A 160 3.31 -4.91 16.05
N SER A 161 2.03 -5.03 16.38
CA SER A 161 1.56 -5.60 17.65
C SER A 161 1.08 -7.04 17.53
N GLY A 162 0.99 -7.60 16.32
CA GLY A 162 0.64 -9.01 16.10
C GLY A 162 1.83 -9.94 16.36
N ASP A 163 1.55 -11.15 16.83
CA ASP A 163 2.56 -12.16 17.16
C ASP A 163 3.21 -12.72 15.88
N SER A 164 4.45 -13.21 15.98
CA SER A 164 5.22 -13.76 14.86
C SER A 164 5.41 -12.79 13.68
N ALA A 165 5.39 -11.49 13.94
CA ALA A 165 5.56 -10.47 12.91
C ALA A 165 7.02 -10.40 12.41
N GLN A 166 7.19 -10.01 11.15
CA GLN A 166 8.48 -9.83 10.50
C GLN A 166 8.62 -8.40 10.01
N LEU A 167 9.54 -7.63 10.59
CA LEU A 167 9.81 -6.24 10.21
C LEU A 167 11.21 -6.13 9.60
N ALA A 168 11.37 -5.43 8.49
CA ALA A 168 12.70 -5.18 7.93
C ALA A 168 12.83 -3.76 7.40
N SER A 169 13.97 -3.13 7.63
CA SER A 169 14.33 -1.93 6.90
C SER A 169 15.80 -1.88 6.51
N SER A 170 16.04 -1.41 5.28
CA SER A 170 17.36 -1.13 4.74
C SER A 170 17.59 0.37 4.48
N GLY A 171 16.67 1.24 4.89
CA GLY A 171 16.78 2.69 4.72
C GLY A 171 17.64 3.34 5.81
N ASP A 172 18.04 4.59 5.60
CA ASP A 172 18.86 5.32 6.58
C ASP A 172 18.05 5.63 7.86
N SER A 173 18.61 5.36 9.03
CA SER A 173 18.02 5.77 10.33
C SER A 173 16.58 5.28 10.59
N ALA A 174 16.27 4.05 10.23
CA ALA A 174 14.97 3.42 10.42
C ALA A 174 14.68 3.08 11.89
N ARG A 175 13.39 3.06 12.27
CA ARG A 175 12.91 2.65 13.60
C ARG A 175 11.90 1.50 13.51
N LEU A 176 12.20 0.38 14.14
CA LEU A 176 11.34 -0.82 14.16
C LEU A 176 10.84 -1.12 15.59
N ASP A 177 9.52 -1.25 15.76
CA ASP A 177 8.87 -1.52 17.05
C ASP A 177 8.10 -2.85 17.03
N LEU A 178 8.70 -3.89 17.62
CA LEU A 178 8.16 -5.26 17.67
C LEU A 178 7.35 -5.44 18.97
N LYS A 179 6.05 -5.15 18.93
CA LYS A 179 5.14 -5.23 20.09
C LYS A 179 4.40 -6.57 20.22
N GLY A 180 4.50 -7.46 19.23
CA GLY A 180 4.02 -8.84 19.32
C GLY A 180 5.11 -9.80 19.77
N SER A 181 4.70 -10.96 20.30
CA SER A 181 5.58 -12.05 20.74
C SER A 181 6.23 -12.76 19.55
N ASP A 182 7.34 -13.46 19.77
CA ASP A 182 8.04 -14.30 18.78
C ASP A 182 8.32 -13.61 17.43
N SER A 183 8.42 -12.28 17.45
CA SER A 183 8.59 -11.47 16.25
C SER A 183 10.08 -11.32 15.92
N VAL A 184 10.38 -11.08 14.64
CA VAL A 184 11.75 -10.90 14.15
C VAL A 184 11.84 -9.57 13.43
N GLY A 185 12.87 -8.78 13.74
CA GLY A 185 13.10 -7.50 13.07
C GLY A 185 14.54 -7.26 12.67
N ALA A 186 14.76 -6.63 11.53
CA ALA A 186 16.08 -6.28 11.03
C ALA A 186 16.12 -4.83 10.54
N ALA A 187 16.93 -3.97 11.15
CA ALA A 187 17.18 -2.61 10.71
C ALA A 187 18.66 -2.49 10.31
N ILE A 188 18.95 -2.67 9.02
CA ILE A 188 20.31 -2.91 8.50
C ILE A 188 20.79 -1.85 7.51
N GLY A 189 20.01 -0.78 7.31
CA GLY A 189 20.40 0.36 6.48
C GLY A 189 21.54 1.17 7.09
N SER A 190 21.87 2.30 6.48
CA SER A 190 22.86 3.23 7.02
C SER A 190 22.30 4.08 8.17
N GLY A 191 23.14 4.93 8.76
CA GLY A 191 22.71 5.91 9.76
C GLY A 191 22.42 5.29 11.12
N MET A 192 21.59 5.97 11.91
CA MET A 192 21.30 5.59 13.29
C MET A 192 20.01 4.76 13.36
N ASN A 193 20.09 3.51 12.93
CA ASN A 193 18.97 2.57 13.00
C ASN A 193 18.67 2.18 14.45
N GLN A 194 17.38 2.04 14.75
CA GLN A 194 16.92 1.67 16.07
C GLN A 194 15.89 0.55 15.98
N ILE A 195 15.99 -0.41 16.88
CA ILE A 195 15.02 -1.49 17.01
C ILE A 195 14.72 -1.75 18.47
N ARG A 196 13.46 -2.03 18.80
CA ARG A 196 13.05 -2.55 20.09
C ARG A 196 12.04 -3.67 19.92
N GLY A 197 11.89 -4.48 20.96
CA GLY A 197 10.84 -5.49 21.00
C GLY A 197 10.58 -6.06 22.38
N LEU A 198 9.67 -7.03 22.45
CA LEU A 198 9.39 -7.80 23.66
C LEU A 198 10.38 -8.96 23.86
N VAL A 199 10.41 -9.53 25.06
CA VAL A 199 11.19 -10.75 25.35
C VAL A 199 10.79 -11.85 24.37
N GLY A 200 11.77 -12.61 23.88
CA GLY A 200 11.60 -13.68 22.90
C GLY A 200 11.75 -13.23 21.45
N CYS A 201 11.54 -11.95 21.15
CA CYS A 201 11.76 -11.40 19.81
C CYS A 201 13.24 -11.42 19.43
N TRP A 202 13.51 -11.57 18.13
CA TRP A 202 14.86 -11.50 17.57
C TRP A 202 15.09 -10.18 16.85
N ILE A 203 16.21 -9.53 17.11
CA ILE A 203 16.59 -8.25 16.50
C ILE A 203 17.93 -8.34 15.78
N THR A 204 18.03 -7.69 14.62
CA THR A 204 19.26 -7.55 13.83
C THR A 204 19.53 -6.08 13.52
N LEU A 205 20.75 -5.62 13.77
CA LEU A 205 21.22 -4.27 13.44
C LEU A 205 22.54 -4.33 12.67
N ALA A 206 22.78 -3.32 11.85
CA ALA A 206 24.05 -3.11 11.15
C ALA A 206 24.71 -1.79 11.58
N GLU A 207 26.02 -1.81 11.70
CA GLU A 207 26.88 -0.67 11.96
C GLU A 207 27.69 -0.35 10.69
N TRP A 208 27.83 0.95 10.39
CA TRP A 208 28.48 1.43 9.17
C TRP A 208 29.52 2.49 9.51
N VAL A 209 30.60 2.53 8.74
CA VAL A 209 31.70 3.50 8.88
C VAL A 209 32.12 4.09 7.55
N TRP A 210 32.66 5.29 7.56
CA TRP A 210 33.24 5.94 6.38
C TRP A 210 34.71 5.55 6.23
N ILE A 211 35.06 4.93 5.10
CA ILE A 211 36.43 4.58 4.71
C ILE A 211 36.64 5.14 3.31
N ASP A 212 37.61 6.04 3.14
CA ASP A 212 37.95 6.66 1.84
C ASP A 212 36.72 7.17 1.05
N ASP A 213 35.89 8.00 1.68
CA ASP A 213 34.64 8.57 1.13
C ASP A 213 33.58 7.52 0.73
N LYS A 214 33.71 6.29 1.21
CA LYS A 214 32.74 5.21 1.00
C LYS A 214 32.17 4.72 2.33
N LEU A 215 30.86 4.81 2.48
CA LEU A 215 30.15 4.17 3.58
C LEU A 215 30.22 2.64 3.42
N THR A 216 30.80 1.97 4.41
CA THR A 216 31.12 0.54 4.40
C THR A 216 30.54 -0.12 5.64
N PRO A 217 29.87 -1.28 5.52
CA PRO A 217 29.33 -1.98 6.68
C PRO A 217 30.49 -2.53 7.52
N LEU A 218 30.50 -2.19 8.80
CA LEU A 218 31.52 -2.61 9.76
C LEU A 218 31.12 -3.91 10.46
N CYS A 219 29.87 -3.98 10.93
CA CYS A 219 29.39 -5.08 11.74
C CYS A 219 27.89 -5.30 11.51
N VAL A 220 27.44 -6.55 11.58
CA VAL A 220 26.02 -6.89 11.68
C VAL A 220 25.89 -7.85 12.85
N LYS A 221 24.98 -7.57 13.78
CA LYS A 221 24.70 -8.45 14.92
C LYS A 221 23.23 -8.76 15.03
N THR A 222 22.99 -9.97 15.49
CA THR A 222 21.66 -10.51 15.77
C THR A 222 21.65 -11.04 17.20
N ALA A 223 20.60 -10.73 17.94
CA ALA A 223 20.38 -11.25 19.29
C ALA A 223 18.89 -11.49 19.54
N GLN A 224 18.59 -12.43 20.43
CA GLN A 224 17.27 -12.53 21.03
C GLN A 224 17.17 -11.52 22.18
N ILE A 225 16.00 -10.89 22.33
CA ILE A 225 15.67 -10.09 23.50
C ILE A 225 15.38 -11.07 24.64
N ASP A 226 16.32 -11.21 25.55
CA ASP A 226 16.26 -12.16 26.67
C ASP A 226 15.71 -11.52 27.95
N GLY A 227 15.65 -10.19 28.03
CA GLY A 227 15.24 -9.44 29.22
C GLY A 227 16.34 -9.25 30.26
N GLU A 228 17.54 -9.81 30.06
CA GLU A 228 18.68 -9.70 30.97
C GLU A 228 19.80 -8.86 30.35
N ILE A 229 20.33 -9.31 29.21
CA ILE A 229 21.39 -8.63 28.46
C ILE A 229 20.76 -7.62 27.50
N ILE A 230 19.72 -8.04 26.78
CA ILE A 230 18.95 -7.20 25.87
C ILE A 230 17.56 -7.03 26.49
N LYS A 231 17.30 -5.84 27.03
CA LYS A 231 16.08 -5.52 27.75
C LYS A 231 14.90 -5.40 26.80
N ALA A 232 13.74 -5.85 27.25
CA ALA A 232 12.50 -5.62 26.52
C ALA A 232 12.09 -4.14 26.53
N ASP A 233 11.34 -3.74 25.50
CA ASP A 233 10.82 -2.39 25.27
C ASP A 233 11.88 -1.27 25.31
N THR A 234 13.14 -1.62 25.07
CA THR A 234 14.27 -0.70 25.06
C THR A 234 14.78 -0.54 23.63
N TRP A 235 14.99 0.70 23.20
CA TRP A 235 15.55 0.97 21.87
C TRP A 235 17.05 0.68 21.87
N TYR A 236 17.49 -0.10 20.89
CA TYR A 236 18.89 -0.41 20.66
C TYR A 236 19.35 0.08 19.29
N THR A 237 20.60 0.52 19.21
CA THR A 237 21.40 0.67 17.98
C THR A 237 22.63 -0.25 18.06
N LEU A 238 23.39 -0.38 16.97
CA LEU A 238 24.68 -1.08 16.96
C LEU A 238 25.82 -0.07 16.85
N GLN A 239 26.71 -0.08 17.83
CA GLN A 239 27.88 0.81 17.91
C GLN A 239 29.07 0.05 18.49
N ASP A 240 30.23 0.19 17.87
CA ASP A 240 31.48 -0.52 18.22
C ASP A 240 31.27 -2.04 18.32
N GLY A 241 30.42 -2.57 17.43
CA GLY A 241 30.00 -3.95 17.40
C GLY A 241 29.20 -4.38 18.63
N GLN A 242 28.56 -3.49 19.39
CA GLN A 242 27.73 -3.84 20.55
C GLN A 242 26.35 -3.22 20.44
N PHE A 243 25.35 -3.89 21.00
CA PHE A 243 24.02 -3.31 21.15
C PHE A 243 24.09 -2.23 22.23
N VAL A 244 23.72 -1.00 21.87
CA VAL A 244 23.76 0.16 22.76
C VAL A 244 22.34 0.71 22.93
N GLU A 245 21.94 0.96 24.18
CA GLU A 245 20.65 1.57 24.52
C GLU A 245 20.60 3.02 24.06
N VAL A 246 19.49 3.44 23.47
CA VAL A 246 19.25 4.81 22.98
C VAL A 246 17.89 5.31 23.45
N GLU A 247 17.77 6.62 23.68
CA GLU A 247 16.52 7.28 24.08
C GLU A 247 15.57 7.53 22.89
#